data_AF-A0A2C5XV08-F1
#
_entry.id   AF-A0A2C5XV08-F1
#
_cell.length_a   1.000
_cell.length_b   1.000
_cell.length_c   1.000
_cell.angle_alpha   90.00
_cell.angle_beta   90.00
_cell.angle_gamma   90.00
#
_symmetry.space_group_name_H-M   'P 1'
#
loop_
_entity.id
_entity.type
_entity.pdbx_description
1 polymer ?
#
loop_
_entity_poly.entity_id
_entity_poly.type
_entity_poly.pdbx_seq_one_letter_code
_entity_poly.pdbx_strand_id
1 'polypeptide(L)'
;MLRHDSNRIDPKRRNVIDHRKKQFASPQYRETDYAHRLNYYTDAPTAEITLEQFEQWAIDRLRVLGELEACSFRNRTPAETALHMKPILDKYLPLDSNTSASSSLHAQRQKDHYSHFILRLAFSMTDDLRRRFTRVETMLFRMRFANDNLAERSAFVASLNLGWCEPISDAERQSLAPELMAMPSKRGSHDQDTWFKVDWERVPDLVEQRRLLLKLGKAYVPEREQSSMVVAEFAARLEKQLELTARALPRLDEDDRLTPILNHLSKNFITPDSAYMSDSAPAGAQPSAANIDQLSQHFPACMKHLHQTLRRDAHLKHYGRLQYTLFLKGIGLSLEECLVFWRSSFSKITDDTFNKEYRYNVRHSYGDVGGDANRRGGGYSPMSCQKILTEHPPGPGEAHGCPYRHFDMENLTTLLASMGVADRAVLQGVKEDKDSQKFHMACNRVFEHLHKAEIKTAKDQGVMTANQLETIVHPNEYYKRSYLLKTLDTQEDVKMEG
;
A
#
# COMPACT_ATOMS: atom_id res chain seq x y z
N MET A 1 36.35 -47.34 53.72
CA MET A 1 35.04 -46.70 53.99
C MET A 1 35.09 -45.26 53.48
N LEU A 2 34.67 -45.03 52.23
CA LEU A 2 34.49 -43.68 51.68
C LEU A 2 33.01 -43.31 51.86
N ARG A 3 32.76 -42.27 52.66
CA ARG A 3 31.41 -41.77 52.97
C ARG A 3 30.75 -41.27 51.68
N HIS A 4 29.55 -41.77 51.39
CA HIS A 4 28.73 -41.29 50.28
C HIS A 4 28.06 -39.98 50.71
N ASP A 5 28.37 -38.89 50.01
CA ASP A 5 27.86 -37.55 50.31
C ASP A 5 26.40 -37.45 49.82
N SER A 6 25.45 -37.38 50.76
CA SER A 6 24.00 -37.46 50.51
C SER A 6 23.41 -36.21 49.84
N ASN A 7 24.23 -35.21 49.52
CA ASN A 7 23.82 -33.97 48.86
C ASN A 7 24.08 -33.91 47.35
N ARG A 8 24.46 -35.03 46.72
CA ARG A 8 24.65 -35.06 45.27
C ARG A 8 23.30 -35.17 44.55
N ILE A 9 22.76 -34.02 44.16
CA ILE A 9 21.54 -33.92 43.33
C ILE A 9 21.75 -34.71 42.03
N ASP A 10 20.83 -35.63 41.76
CA ASP A 10 20.79 -36.47 40.57
C ASP A 10 20.90 -35.61 39.29
N PRO A 11 21.88 -35.87 38.39
CA PRO A 11 22.09 -35.05 37.18
C PRO A 11 20.85 -34.93 36.27
N LYS A 12 19.84 -35.80 36.43
CA LYS A 12 18.55 -35.70 35.71
C LYS A 12 17.54 -34.72 36.32
N ARG A 13 17.78 -34.18 37.53
CA ARG A 13 16.93 -33.19 38.21
C ARG A 13 17.48 -31.76 38.17
N ARG A 14 18.55 -31.52 37.42
CA ARG A 14 19.09 -30.17 37.22
C ARG A 14 18.15 -29.42 36.26
N ASN A 15 17.17 -28.71 36.79
CA ASN A 15 16.44 -27.68 36.05
C ASN A 15 17.46 -26.64 35.58
N VAL A 16 17.97 -26.81 34.36
CA VAL A 16 18.77 -25.81 33.66
C VAL A 16 17.84 -24.66 33.30
N ILE A 17 17.68 -23.70 34.19
CA ILE A 17 17.15 -22.38 33.84
C ILE A 17 18.32 -21.40 33.94
N ASP A 18 19.21 -21.49 32.95
CA ASP A 18 20.05 -20.35 32.59
C ASP A 18 19.16 -19.43 31.73
N HIS A 19 18.76 -18.29 32.28
CA HIS A 19 17.89 -17.32 31.62
C HIS A 19 18.47 -16.81 30.29
N ARG A 20 19.80 -16.89 30.10
CA ARG A 20 20.49 -16.59 28.84
C ARG A 20 20.36 -17.69 27.79
N LYS A 21 19.98 -18.92 28.18
CA LYS A 21 19.82 -20.07 27.27
C LYS A 21 18.36 -20.46 27.01
N LYS A 22 17.38 -19.73 27.55
CA LYS A 22 15.95 -19.89 27.21
C LYS A 22 15.69 -19.76 25.70
N GLN A 23 16.54 -19.01 24.99
CA GLN A 23 16.49 -18.83 23.54
C GLN A 23 16.95 -20.06 22.74
N PHE A 24 17.56 -21.06 23.39
CA PHE A 24 18.00 -22.33 22.79
C PHE A 24 17.15 -23.53 23.25
N ALA A 25 16.02 -23.29 23.91
CA ALA A 25 15.09 -24.37 24.23
C ALA A 25 14.48 -24.89 22.94
N SER A 26 14.45 -26.21 22.77
CA SER A 26 13.67 -26.86 21.71
C SER A 26 12.24 -26.32 21.76
N PRO A 27 11.68 -25.80 20.64
CA PRO A 27 10.35 -25.21 20.65
C PRO A 27 9.37 -26.26 21.15
N GLN A 28 8.76 -26.00 22.30
CA GLN A 28 7.69 -26.85 22.79
C GLN A 28 6.51 -26.60 21.86
N TYR A 29 6.14 -27.64 21.10
CA TYR A 29 4.95 -27.61 20.27
C TYR A 29 3.76 -27.22 21.15
N ARG A 30 3.18 -26.05 20.87
CA ARG A 30 1.97 -25.58 21.53
C ARG A 30 0.90 -25.49 20.48
N GLU A 31 -0.03 -26.45 20.53
CA GLU A 31 -1.24 -26.38 19.72
C GLU A 31 -1.94 -25.06 20.01
N THR A 32 -2.04 -24.21 18.99
CA THR A 32 -2.55 -22.86 19.14
C THR A 32 -4.06 -22.92 18.99
N ASP A 33 -4.79 -22.84 20.11
CA ASP A 33 -6.25 -22.77 20.06
C ASP A 33 -6.69 -21.38 19.61
N TYR A 34 -7.47 -21.32 18.53
CA TYR A 34 -7.95 -20.08 17.95
C TYR A 34 -9.37 -19.79 18.43
N ALA A 35 -9.52 -19.19 19.62
CA ALA A 35 -10.84 -18.88 20.19
C ALA A 35 -11.59 -17.75 19.46
N HIS A 36 -10.87 -16.80 18.86
CA HIS A 36 -11.43 -15.62 18.22
C HIS A 36 -11.02 -15.51 16.75
N ARG A 37 -11.84 -14.80 15.95
CA ARG A 37 -11.52 -14.46 14.56
C ARG A 37 -10.39 -13.43 14.45
N LEU A 38 -10.36 -12.49 15.39
CA LEU A 38 -9.30 -11.48 15.51
C LEU A 38 -8.12 -12.05 16.30
N ASN A 39 -6.91 -11.64 15.92
CA ASN A 39 -5.69 -12.06 16.58
C ASN A 39 -4.70 -10.89 16.65
N TYR A 40 -3.97 -10.77 17.75
CA TYR A 40 -2.84 -9.84 17.92
C TYR A 40 -1.50 -10.41 17.45
N TYR A 41 -1.48 -11.68 17.05
CA TYR A 41 -0.27 -12.37 16.55
C TYR A 41 0.88 -12.27 17.56
N THR A 42 0.58 -12.55 18.83
CA THR A 42 1.53 -12.45 19.95
C THR A 42 2.53 -13.60 19.94
N ASP A 43 2.03 -14.82 19.78
CA ASP A 43 2.80 -16.05 19.86
C ASP A 43 3.13 -16.55 18.46
N ALA A 44 4.38 -16.95 18.22
CA ALA A 44 4.79 -17.48 16.92
C ALA A 44 4.20 -18.89 16.70
N PRO A 45 3.76 -19.22 15.46
CA PRO A 45 3.26 -20.54 15.14
C PRO A 45 4.37 -21.61 15.27
N THR A 46 4.05 -22.76 15.86
CA THR A 46 5.00 -23.86 16.08
C THR A 46 4.74 -25.13 15.27
N ALA A 47 3.60 -25.23 14.57
CA ALA A 47 3.33 -26.40 13.73
C ALA A 47 4.06 -26.32 12.39
N GLU A 48 4.51 -27.47 11.90
CA GLU A 48 5.19 -27.60 10.61
C GLU A 48 4.18 -27.43 9.46
N ILE A 49 4.63 -26.77 8.39
CA ILE A 49 3.85 -26.57 7.16
C ILE A 49 4.73 -26.90 5.96
N THR A 50 4.10 -27.22 4.82
CA THR A 50 4.84 -27.47 3.59
C THR A 50 5.38 -26.17 2.99
N LEU A 51 6.43 -26.26 2.16
CA LEU A 51 6.97 -25.09 1.47
C LEU A 51 5.95 -24.45 0.51
N GLU A 52 5.12 -25.27 -0.13
CA GLU A 52 4.03 -24.81 -0.99
C GLU A 52 2.97 -24.01 -0.20
N GLN A 53 2.60 -24.50 0.99
CA GLN A 53 1.71 -23.76 1.89
C GLN A 53 2.35 -22.44 2.35
N PHE A 54 3.64 -22.47 2.68
CA PHE A 54 4.39 -21.27 3.08
C PHE A 54 4.32 -20.19 1.99
N GLU A 55 4.60 -20.54 0.73
CA GLU A 55 4.57 -19.59 -0.38
C GLU A 55 3.14 -19.14 -0.72
N GLN A 56 2.19 -20.08 -0.85
CA GLN A 56 0.81 -19.76 -1.23
C GLN A 56 0.13 -18.85 -0.19
N TRP A 57 0.30 -19.14 1.11
CA TRP A 57 -0.31 -18.34 2.17
C TRP A 57 0.29 -16.94 2.24
N ALA A 58 1.58 -16.80 1.98
CA ALA A 58 2.23 -15.51 1.86
C ALA A 58 1.69 -14.71 0.68
N ILE A 59 1.59 -15.31 -0.51
CA ILE A 59 1.06 -14.67 -1.72
C ILE A 59 -0.39 -14.24 -1.53
N ASP A 60 -1.23 -15.10 -0.94
CA ASP A 60 -2.65 -14.81 -0.71
C ASP A 60 -2.82 -13.59 0.21
N ARG A 61 -2.10 -13.52 1.34
CA ARG A 61 -2.14 -12.35 2.22
C ARG A 61 -1.56 -11.12 1.51
N LEU A 62 -0.52 -11.29 0.72
CA LEU A 62 0.11 -10.20 -0.02
C LEU A 62 -0.83 -9.55 -1.01
N ARG A 63 -1.65 -10.34 -1.72
CA ARG A 63 -2.70 -9.84 -2.62
C ARG A 63 -3.72 -9.00 -1.85
N VAL A 64 -4.19 -9.47 -0.69
CA VAL A 64 -5.13 -8.71 0.15
C VAL A 64 -4.51 -7.38 0.61
N LEU A 65 -3.27 -7.41 1.09
CA LEU A 65 -2.58 -6.20 1.56
C LEU A 65 -2.31 -5.21 0.40
N GLY A 66 -1.87 -5.71 -0.76
CA GLY A 66 -1.64 -4.89 -1.95
C GLY A 66 -2.91 -4.19 -2.43
N GLU A 67 -4.03 -4.91 -2.49
CA GLU A 67 -5.32 -4.34 -2.86
C GLU A 67 -5.86 -3.34 -1.83
N LEU A 68 -5.62 -3.59 -0.54
CA LEU A 68 -6.01 -2.67 0.51
C LEU A 68 -5.19 -1.37 0.45
N GLU A 69 -3.90 -1.47 0.14
CA GLU A 69 -3.07 -0.30 -0.12
C GLU A 69 -3.50 0.46 -1.38
N ALA A 70 -3.86 -0.25 -2.45
CA ALA A 70 -4.43 0.36 -3.65
C ALA A 70 -5.74 1.11 -3.34
N CYS A 71 -6.61 0.56 -2.50
CA CYS A 71 -7.83 1.26 -2.03
C CYS A 71 -7.50 2.52 -1.25
N SER A 72 -6.48 2.47 -0.38
CA SER A 72 -5.98 3.64 0.34
C SER A 72 -5.42 4.69 -0.61
N PHE A 73 -4.69 4.28 -1.64
CA PHE A 73 -4.11 5.18 -2.63
C PHE A 73 -5.19 5.80 -3.51
N ARG A 74 -6.26 5.07 -3.81
CA ARG A 74 -7.46 5.57 -4.54
C ARG A 74 -8.38 6.43 -3.67
N ASN A 75 -8.03 6.69 -2.39
CA ASN A 75 -8.83 7.48 -1.46
C ASN A 75 -10.28 6.99 -1.30
N ARG A 76 -10.53 5.68 -1.45
CA ARG A 76 -11.87 5.11 -1.24
C ARG A 76 -12.31 5.32 0.21
N THR A 77 -13.60 5.56 0.40
CA THR A 77 -14.16 5.65 1.76
C THR A 77 -14.05 4.30 2.48
N PRO A 78 -14.11 4.26 3.82
CA PRO A 78 -14.09 2.98 4.56
C PRO A 78 -15.20 2.00 4.13
N ALA A 79 -16.37 2.52 3.77
CA ALA A 79 -17.51 1.70 3.33
C ALA A 79 -17.28 1.10 1.93
N GLU A 80 -16.81 1.89 0.97
CA GLU A 80 -16.46 1.42 -0.37
C GLU A 80 -15.30 0.42 -0.33
N THR A 81 -14.32 0.67 0.54
CA THR A 81 -13.18 -0.23 0.76
C THR A 81 -13.68 -1.58 1.27
N ALA A 82 -14.58 -1.60 2.26
CA ALA A 82 -15.14 -2.85 2.78
C ALA A 82 -15.90 -3.64 1.71
N LEU A 83 -16.68 -2.96 0.85
CA LEU A 83 -17.44 -3.59 -0.22
C LEU A 83 -16.53 -4.19 -1.30
N HIS A 84 -15.50 -3.44 -1.72
CA HIS A 84 -14.50 -3.91 -2.68
C HIS A 84 -13.64 -5.07 -2.13
N MET A 85 -13.28 -5.00 -0.85
CA MET A 85 -12.44 -6.02 -0.19
C MET A 85 -13.17 -7.32 0.09
N LYS A 86 -14.49 -7.31 0.27
CA LYS A 86 -15.27 -8.50 0.59
C LYS A 86 -15.01 -9.69 -0.36
N PRO A 87 -15.18 -9.58 -1.69
CA PRO A 87 -14.92 -10.71 -2.60
C PRO A 87 -13.45 -11.17 -2.60
N ILE A 88 -12.51 -10.25 -2.35
CA ILE A 88 -11.07 -10.54 -2.31
C ILE A 88 -10.72 -11.30 -1.03
N LEU A 89 -11.28 -10.91 0.11
CA LEU A 89 -11.14 -11.60 1.38
C LEU A 89 -11.77 -13.00 1.32
N ASP A 90 -12.98 -13.12 0.78
CA ASP A 90 -13.67 -14.40 0.66
C ASP A 90 -12.89 -15.40 -0.21
N LYS A 91 -12.17 -14.90 -1.22
CA LYS A 91 -11.31 -15.71 -2.10
C LYS A 91 -9.96 -16.09 -1.48
N TYR A 92 -9.24 -15.12 -0.90
CA TYR A 92 -7.83 -15.31 -0.51
C TYR A 92 -7.64 -15.57 0.98
N LEU A 93 -8.46 -14.98 1.85
CA LEU A 93 -8.29 -15.04 3.30
C LEU A 93 -9.64 -15.07 4.02
N PRO A 94 -10.47 -16.11 3.80
CA PRO A 94 -11.79 -16.22 4.39
C PRO A 94 -11.67 -16.35 5.91
N LEU A 95 -12.53 -15.64 6.64
CA LEU A 95 -12.59 -15.63 8.10
C LEU A 95 -14.06 -15.59 8.55
N ASP A 96 -14.64 -16.76 8.69
CA ASP A 96 -16.02 -16.95 9.14
C ASP A 96 -16.16 -16.66 10.65
N SER A 97 -17.37 -16.25 11.06
CA SER A 97 -17.71 -15.97 12.46
C SER A 97 -17.71 -17.24 13.31
N ASN A 98 -17.54 -17.10 14.64
CA ASN A 98 -17.59 -18.25 15.56
C ASN A 98 -18.94 -18.99 15.52
N THR A 99 -20.01 -18.26 15.16
CA THR A 99 -21.37 -18.80 15.04
C THR A 99 -21.61 -19.60 13.76
N SER A 100 -20.67 -19.61 12.81
CA SER A 100 -20.80 -20.35 11.56
C SER A 100 -20.54 -21.85 11.79
N ALA A 101 -21.41 -22.72 11.28
CA ALA A 101 -21.27 -24.18 11.39
C ALA A 101 -20.17 -24.78 10.48
N SER A 102 -19.18 -23.98 10.07
CA SER A 102 -18.13 -24.38 9.13
C SER A 102 -17.11 -25.29 9.83
N SER A 103 -16.80 -26.44 9.24
CA SER A 103 -15.73 -27.33 9.72
C SER A 103 -14.33 -26.77 9.45
N SER A 104 -14.21 -25.68 8.67
CA SER A 104 -12.94 -25.11 8.22
C SER A 104 -12.42 -23.94 9.09
N LEU A 105 -13.10 -23.58 10.18
CA LEU A 105 -12.75 -22.42 11.02
C LEU A 105 -11.30 -22.44 11.52
N HIS A 106 -10.82 -23.61 11.95
CA HIS A 106 -9.46 -23.78 12.42
C HIS A 106 -8.43 -23.53 11.30
N ALA A 107 -8.66 -24.10 10.11
CA ALA A 107 -7.78 -23.94 8.95
C ALA A 107 -7.73 -22.48 8.45
N GLN A 108 -8.87 -21.77 8.48
CA GLN A 108 -8.94 -20.35 8.14
C GLN A 108 -8.08 -19.50 9.09
N ARG A 109 -8.21 -19.72 10.40
CA ARG A 109 -7.44 -18.99 11.42
C ARG A 109 -5.96 -19.35 11.40
N GLN A 110 -5.64 -20.62 11.14
CA GLN A 110 -4.27 -21.06 10.93
C GLN A 110 -3.64 -20.36 9.73
N LYS A 111 -4.32 -20.33 8.56
CA LYS A 111 -3.82 -19.63 7.37
C LYS A 111 -3.57 -18.14 7.65
N ASP A 112 -4.49 -17.47 8.35
CA ASP A 112 -4.33 -16.06 8.73
C ASP A 112 -3.14 -15.84 9.68
N HIS A 113 -3.00 -16.69 10.69
CA HIS A 113 -1.91 -16.60 11.66
C HIS A 113 -0.54 -16.81 10.99
N TYR A 114 -0.38 -17.88 10.21
CA TYR A 114 0.88 -18.20 9.56
C TYR A 114 1.25 -17.18 8.49
N SER A 115 0.31 -16.82 7.61
CA SER A 115 0.57 -15.83 6.56
C SER A 115 1.09 -14.50 7.13
N HIS A 116 0.56 -14.05 8.27
CA HIS A 116 1.04 -12.86 8.96
C HIS A 116 2.52 -12.99 9.37
N PHE A 117 2.89 -14.09 10.04
CA PHE A 117 4.26 -14.32 10.49
C PHE A 117 5.25 -14.54 9.32
N ILE A 118 4.81 -15.18 8.24
CA ILE A 118 5.64 -15.35 7.04
C ILE A 118 5.97 -13.98 6.43
N LEU A 119 4.97 -13.09 6.32
CA LEU A 119 5.22 -11.75 5.81
C LEU A 119 6.09 -10.89 6.75
N ARG A 120 6.06 -11.11 8.08
CA ARG A 120 7.01 -10.45 9.00
C ARG A 120 8.47 -10.75 8.65
N LEU A 121 8.77 -11.97 8.21
CA LEU A 121 10.13 -12.33 7.76
C LEU A 121 10.53 -11.54 6.51
N ALA A 122 9.61 -11.38 5.54
CA ALA A 122 9.89 -10.66 4.30
C ALA A 122 9.98 -9.13 4.49
N PHE A 123 9.11 -8.54 5.33
CA PHE A 123 9.00 -7.08 5.49
C PHE A 123 9.83 -6.49 6.63
N SER A 124 10.50 -7.32 7.44
CA SER A 124 11.37 -6.82 8.52
C SER A 124 12.73 -6.29 8.04
N MET A 125 13.12 -6.59 6.79
CA MET A 125 14.45 -6.30 6.24
C MET A 125 14.85 -4.81 6.25
N THR A 126 13.96 -3.92 5.78
CA THR A 126 14.24 -2.48 5.69
C THR A 126 13.21 -1.66 6.47
N ASP A 127 13.58 -0.44 6.86
CA ASP A 127 12.68 0.44 7.62
C ASP A 127 11.42 0.81 6.83
N ASP A 128 11.59 1.09 5.53
CA ASP A 128 10.47 1.42 4.65
C ASP A 128 9.47 0.26 4.52
N LEU A 129 9.97 -0.98 4.40
CA LEU A 129 9.14 -2.17 4.34
C LEU A 129 8.39 -2.41 5.65
N ARG A 130 9.05 -2.19 6.80
CA ARG A 130 8.39 -2.29 8.12
C ARG A 130 7.27 -1.29 8.27
N ARG A 131 7.52 -0.01 7.98
CA ARG A 131 6.50 1.05 8.08
C ARG A 131 5.32 0.76 7.15
N ARG A 132 5.59 0.34 5.91
CA ARG A 132 4.55 0.01 4.94
C ARG A 132 3.72 -1.19 5.39
N PHE A 133 4.36 -2.27 5.84
CA PHE A 133 3.67 -3.46 6.34
C PHE A 133 2.82 -3.14 7.57
N THR A 134 3.38 -2.47 8.58
CA THR A 134 2.63 -2.05 9.78
C THR A 134 1.40 -1.23 9.41
N ARG A 135 1.53 -0.28 8.47
CA ARG A 135 0.41 0.57 8.02
C ARG A 135 -0.72 -0.26 7.41
N VAL A 136 -0.42 -1.07 6.40
CA VAL A 136 -1.44 -1.81 5.64
C VAL A 136 -2.07 -2.92 6.50
N GLU A 137 -1.26 -3.59 7.31
CA GLU A 137 -1.72 -4.62 8.24
C GLU A 137 -2.62 -4.04 9.35
N THR A 138 -2.30 -2.85 9.86
CA THR A 138 -3.16 -2.10 10.79
C THR A 138 -4.50 -1.72 10.15
N MET A 139 -4.51 -1.36 8.86
CA MET A 139 -5.74 -1.09 8.14
C MET A 139 -6.60 -2.34 7.95
N LEU A 140 -5.98 -3.49 7.63
CA LEU A 140 -6.66 -4.79 7.56
C LEU A 140 -7.29 -5.14 8.92
N PHE A 141 -6.54 -5.00 10.01
CA PHE A 141 -7.03 -5.23 11.36
C PHE A 141 -8.20 -4.31 11.71
N ARG A 142 -8.09 -3.01 11.41
CA ARG A 142 -9.18 -2.03 11.63
C ARG A 142 -10.45 -2.41 10.87
N MET A 143 -10.33 -2.82 9.60
CA MET A 143 -11.47 -3.25 8.79
C MET A 143 -12.14 -4.51 9.37
N ARG A 144 -11.34 -5.50 9.78
CA ARG A 144 -11.86 -6.72 10.42
C ARG A 144 -12.54 -6.42 11.74
N PHE A 145 -11.95 -5.57 12.57
CA PHE A 145 -12.52 -5.14 13.84
C PHE A 145 -13.85 -4.39 13.66
N ALA A 146 -13.97 -3.56 12.62
CA ALA A 146 -15.21 -2.86 12.31
C ALA A 146 -16.34 -3.80 11.82
N ASN A 147 -15.98 -4.87 11.08
CA ASN A 147 -16.92 -5.87 10.57
C ASN A 147 -17.21 -7.00 11.57
N ASP A 148 -16.79 -6.86 12.83
CA ASP A 148 -16.94 -7.89 13.84
C ASP A 148 -18.14 -7.67 14.76
N ASN A 149 -18.73 -8.77 15.21
CA ASN A 149 -19.92 -8.75 16.04
C ASN A 149 -19.58 -8.14 17.41
N LEU A 150 -20.51 -7.37 17.99
CA LEU A 150 -20.26 -6.69 19.28
C LEU A 150 -19.88 -7.67 20.40
N ALA A 151 -20.50 -8.86 20.43
CA ALA A 151 -20.20 -9.91 21.40
C ALA A 151 -18.79 -10.51 21.20
N GLU A 152 -18.41 -10.83 19.95
CA GLU A 152 -17.08 -11.37 19.64
C GLU A 152 -15.97 -10.35 19.91
N ARG A 153 -16.22 -9.08 19.57
CA ARG A 153 -15.32 -7.96 19.88
C ARG A 153 -15.11 -7.79 21.37
N SER A 154 -16.19 -7.81 22.15
CA SER A 154 -16.11 -7.66 23.61
C SER A 154 -15.34 -8.83 24.24
N ALA A 155 -15.60 -10.06 23.79
CA ALA A 155 -14.89 -11.25 24.24
C ALA A 155 -13.39 -11.20 23.86
N PHE A 156 -13.07 -10.72 22.65
CA PHE A 156 -11.69 -10.54 22.21
C PHE A 156 -10.96 -9.46 23.02
N VAL A 157 -11.57 -8.28 23.23
CA VAL A 157 -10.97 -7.21 24.03
C VAL A 157 -10.74 -7.65 25.47
N ALA A 158 -11.66 -8.44 26.04
CA ALA A 158 -11.49 -9.03 27.36
C ALA A 158 -10.33 -10.04 27.42
N SER A 159 -10.15 -10.90 26.40
CA SER A 159 -9.09 -11.90 26.38
C SER A 159 -7.69 -11.31 26.24
N LEU A 160 -7.57 -10.12 25.65
CA LEU A 160 -6.29 -9.42 25.52
C LEU A 160 -5.69 -8.96 26.87
N ASN A 161 -6.43 -9.04 27.98
CA ASN A 161 -5.99 -8.66 29.34
C ASN A 161 -5.21 -7.35 29.33
N LEU A 162 -5.79 -6.40 28.63
CA LEU A 162 -5.14 -5.18 28.20
C LEU A 162 -4.75 -4.27 29.39
N GLY A 163 -5.26 -4.55 30.60
CA GLY A 163 -4.75 -4.03 31.88
C GLY A 163 -4.95 -2.54 32.13
N TRP A 164 -5.40 -1.79 31.11
CA TRP A 164 -5.44 -0.33 31.07
C TRP A 164 -6.84 0.27 30.89
N CYS A 165 -7.89 -0.54 30.70
CA CYS A 165 -9.26 -0.07 30.55
C CYS A 165 -10.04 -0.43 31.81
N GLU A 166 -9.99 0.46 32.80
CA GLU A 166 -10.81 0.30 34.00
C GLU A 166 -12.20 0.87 33.74
N PRO A 167 -13.29 0.11 33.98
CA PRO A 167 -14.62 0.68 33.94
C PRO A 167 -14.72 1.74 35.05
N ILE A 168 -15.28 2.90 34.72
CA ILE A 168 -15.49 3.96 35.71
C ILE A 168 -16.58 3.52 36.67
N SER A 169 -16.38 3.75 37.97
CA SER A 169 -17.42 3.51 38.97
C SER A 169 -18.58 4.51 38.81
N ASP A 170 -19.81 4.11 39.15
CA ASP A 170 -20.98 5.00 39.03
C ASP A 170 -20.81 6.30 39.84
N ALA A 171 -20.10 6.23 40.97
CA ALA A 171 -19.78 7.40 41.80
C ALA A 171 -18.80 8.37 41.11
N GLU A 172 -17.73 7.86 40.49
CA GLU A 172 -16.80 8.69 39.70
C GLU A 172 -17.52 9.27 38.48
N ARG A 173 -18.36 8.49 37.80
CA ARG A 173 -19.15 8.95 36.64
C ARG A 173 -20.08 10.11 37.02
N GLN A 174 -20.77 10.03 38.16
CA GLN A 174 -21.63 11.12 38.65
C GLN A 174 -20.82 12.37 39.00
N SER A 175 -19.63 12.21 39.60
CA SER A 175 -18.77 13.36 39.95
C SER A 175 -18.22 14.09 38.71
N LEU A 176 -17.99 13.36 37.62
CA LEU A 176 -17.45 13.87 36.36
C LEU A 176 -18.53 14.22 35.34
N ALA A 177 -19.80 13.96 35.63
CA ALA A 177 -20.93 14.24 34.76
C ALA A 177 -20.93 15.65 34.12
N PRO A 178 -20.66 16.77 34.84
CA PRO A 178 -20.64 18.08 34.20
C PRO A 178 -19.49 18.24 33.20
N GLU A 179 -18.32 17.67 33.50
CA GLU A 179 -17.14 17.71 32.61
C GLU A 179 -17.33 16.78 31.40
N LEU A 180 -17.94 15.62 31.58
CA LEU A 180 -18.27 14.67 30.52
C LEU A 180 -19.39 15.19 29.59
N MET A 181 -20.33 15.97 30.13
CA MET A 181 -21.37 16.64 29.32
C MET A 181 -20.82 17.80 28.48
N ALA A 182 -19.73 18.44 28.93
CA ALA A 182 -19.05 19.49 28.16
C ALA A 182 -18.23 18.96 26.97
N MET A 183 -18.02 17.64 26.88
CA MET A 183 -17.27 17.03 25.80
C MET A 183 -18.03 17.06 24.46
N PRO A 184 -17.34 17.26 23.32
CA PRO A 184 -17.96 17.17 22.01
C PRO A 184 -18.54 15.76 21.79
N SER A 185 -19.87 15.68 21.69
CA SER A 185 -20.61 14.46 21.35
C SER A 185 -21.63 14.73 20.24
N LYS A 186 -22.07 13.68 19.56
CA LYS A 186 -23.24 13.77 18.67
C LYS A 186 -24.44 14.15 19.54
N ARG A 187 -25.15 15.22 19.15
CA ARG A 187 -26.29 15.79 19.90
C ARG A 187 -27.20 14.67 20.45
N GLY A 188 -27.27 14.54 21.78
CA GLY A 188 -28.18 13.61 22.47
C GLY A 188 -27.57 12.29 22.99
N SER A 189 -26.27 12.02 22.81
CA SER A 189 -25.64 10.72 23.17
C SER A 189 -25.02 10.62 24.58
N HIS A 190 -25.08 11.67 25.41
CA HIS A 190 -24.30 11.73 26.66
C HIS A 190 -24.73 10.73 27.75
N ASP A 191 -26.01 10.33 27.78
CA ASP A 191 -26.54 9.47 28.85
C ASP A 191 -26.21 7.97 28.67
N GLN A 192 -25.91 7.54 27.44
CA GLN A 192 -25.70 6.11 27.11
C GLN A 192 -24.25 5.71 26.85
N ASP A 193 -23.32 6.67 26.81
CA ASP A 193 -21.92 6.35 26.57
C ASP A 193 -21.31 5.66 27.80
N THR A 194 -20.84 4.42 27.63
CA THR A 194 -19.91 3.77 28.58
C THR A 194 -18.56 4.48 28.47
N TRP A 195 -17.94 4.77 29.61
CA TRP A 195 -16.64 5.45 29.67
C TRP A 195 -15.60 4.56 30.38
N PHE A 196 -14.37 4.62 29.88
CA PHE A 196 -13.22 3.89 30.41
C PHE A 196 -12.16 4.86 30.91
N LYS A 197 -11.47 4.47 31.98
CA LYS A 197 -10.35 5.18 32.56
C LYS A 197 -9.05 4.53 32.13
N VAL A 198 -8.13 5.33 31.60
CA VAL A 198 -6.86 4.90 30.99
C VAL A 198 -5.76 5.90 31.37
N ASP A 199 -4.49 5.50 31.37
CA ASP A 199 -3.37 6.43 31.47
C ASP A 199 -3.25 7.29 30.20
N TRP A 200 -3.08 8.61 30.35
CA TRP A 200 -3.08 9.54 29.21
C TRP A 200 -1.95 9.26 28.19
N GLU A 201 -0.80 8.75 28.66
CA GLU A 201 0.37 8.41 27.82
C GLU A 201 0.07 7.37 26.75
N ARG A 202 -1.01 6.60 26.94
CA ARG A 202 -1.43 5.51 26.06
C ARG A 202 -2.35 5.98 24.93
N VAL A 203 -2.91 7.17 25.05
CA VAL A 203 -3.87 7.73 24.09
C VAL A 203 -3.49 9.14 23.62
N PRO A 204 -2.23 9.39 23.21
CA PRO A 204 -1.79 10.73 22.79
C PRO A 204 -2.61 11.26 21.61
N ASP A 205 -2.97 10.40 20.65
CA ASP A 205 -3.76 10.78 19.46
C ASP A 205 -5.13 11.37 19.82
N LEU A 206 -5.79 10.81 20.86
CA LEU A 206 -7.09 11.30 21.31
C LEU A 206 -6.98 12.58 22.16
N VAL A 207 -5.83 12.75 22.84
CA VAL A 207 -5.48 13.97 23.58
C VAL A 207 -5.28 15.13 22.62
N GLU A 208 -4.50 14.93 21.54
CA GLU A 208 -4.22 15.94 20.52
C GLU A 208 -5.52 16.48 19.91
N GLN A 209 -6.47 15.59 19.62
CA GLN A 209 -7.76 15.91 19.03
C GLN A 209 -8.79 16.46 20.03
N ARG A 210 -8.46 16.53 21.33
CA ARG A 210 -9.36 16.95 22.42
C ARG A 210 -10.68 16.15 22.45
N ARG A 211 -10.61 14.85 22.18
CA ARG A 211 -11.77 13.94 22.09
C ARG A 211 -12.05 13.15 23.36
N LEU A 212 -11.25 13.36 24.41
CA LEU A 212 -11.38 12.72 25.72
C LEU A 212 -11.24 13.74 26.86
N LEU A 213 -11.66 13.36 28.06
CA LEU A 213 -11.48 14.18 29.27
C LEU A 213 -10.17 13.77 29.96
N LEU A 214 -9.30 14.74 30.26
CA LEU A 214 -8.08 14.52 31.03
C LEU A 214 -8.24 15.08 32.45
N LYS A 215 -7.95 14.26 33.47
CA LYS A 215 -7.94 14.70 34.87
C LYS A 215 -6.91 13.92 35.67
N LEU A 216 -6.04 14.63 36.39
CA LEU A 216 -5.04 14.05 37.29
C LEU A 216 -4.17 12.93 36.66
N GLY A 217 -3.77 13.11 35.39
CA GLY A 217 -2.97 12.12 34.66
C GLY A 217 -3.75 10.90 34.17
N LYS A 218 -5.08 10.90 34.28
CA LYS A 218 -5.96 9.88 33.70
C LYS A 218 -6.77 10.47 32.56
N ALA A 219 -6.94 9.67 31.52
CA ALA A 219 -7.78 9.90 30.37
C ALA A 219 -9.09 9.12 30.50
N TYR A 220 -10.20 9.82 30.32
CA TYR A 220 -11.54 9.26 30.33
C TYR A 220 -12.03 9.19 28.89
N VAL A 221 -12.12 7.97 28.37
CA VAL A 221 -12.33 7.66 26.96
C VAL A 221 -13.70 7.02 26.78
N PRO A 222 -14.53 7.50 25.85
CA PRO A 222 -15.83 6.89 25.59
C PRO A 222 -15.66 5.60 24.78
N GLU A 223 -16.59 4.66 24.93
CA GLU A 223 -16.55 3.33 24.29
C GLU A 223 -16.37 3.37 22.77
N ARG A 224 -16.93 4.39 22.11
CA ARG A 224 -16.73 4.62 20.67
C ARG A 224 -15.25 4.71 20.24
N GLU A 225 -14.38 5.23 21.10
CA GLU A 225 -12.94 5.36 20.82
C GLU A 225 -12.13 4.12 21.23
N GLN A 226 -12.72 3.15 21.95
CA GLN A 226 -12.05 1.92 22.35
C GLN A 226 -11.47 1.18 21.14
N SER A 227 -12.20 1.21 20.02
CA SER A 227 -11.73 0.66 18.73
C SER A 227 -10.41 1.27 18.27
N SER A 228 -10.25 2.58 18.37
CA SER A 228 -9.03 3.28 17.97
C SER A 228 -7.84 2.90 18.86
N MET A 229 -8.07 2.74 20.16
CA MET A 229 -7.03 2.34 21.11
C MET A 229 -6.51 0.92 20.84
N VAL A 230 -7.43 -0.03 20.61
CA VAL A 230 -7.08 -1.44 20.32
C VAL A 230 -6.28 -1.53 19.01
N VAL A 231 -6.60 -0.71 18.02
CA VAL A 231 -5.86 -0.63 16.74
C VAL A 231 -4.49 0.01 16.93
N ALA A 232 -4.38 1.07 17.74
CA ALA A 232 -3.10 1.72 18.02
C ALA A 232 -2.13 0.79 18.78
N GLU A 233 -2.63 0.05 19.77
CA GLU A 233 -1.85 -0.97 20.50
C GLU A 233 -1.34 -2.07 19.58
N PHE A 234 -2.21 -2.54 18.66
CA PHE A 234 -1.83 -3.53 17.66
C PHE A 234 -0.68 -3.02 16.79
N ALA A 235 -0.77 -1.79 16.28
CA ALA A 235 0.26 -1.18 15.45
C ALA A 235 1.60 -1.07 16.20
N ALA A 236 1.58 -0.57 17.44
CA ALA A 236 2.78 -0.42 18.27
C ALA A 236 3.44 -1.77 18.61
N ARG A 237 2.64 -2.79 18.92
CA ARG A 237 3.15 -4.15 19.17
C ARG A 237 3.77 -4.76 17.90
N LEU A 238 3.10 -4.60 16.76
CA LEU A 238 3.57 -5.11 15.48
C LEU A 238 4.92 -4.48 15.08
N GLU A 239 5.04 -3.16 15.22
CA GLU A 239 6.28 -2.44 14.93
C GLU A 239 7.45 -2.94 15.79
N LYS A 240 7.23 -3.08 17.11
CA LYS A 240 8.22 -3.64 18.03
C LYS A 240 8.59 -5.08 17.67
N GLN A 241 7.61 -5.91 17.29
CA GLN A 241 7.87 -7.29 16.89
C GLN A 241 8.69 -7.37 15.60
N LEU A 242 8.39 -6.56 14.59
CA LEU A 242 9.15 -6.48 13.34
C LEU A 242 10.61 -6.07 13.57
N GLU A 243 10.85 -5.14 14.51
CA GLU A 243 12.20 -4.74 14.88
C GLU A 243 12.98 -5.90 15.52
N LEU A 244 12.34 -6.68 16.40
CA LEU A 244 12.93 -7.89 16.97
C LEU A 244 13.19 -8.95 15.90
N THR A 245 12.27 -9.12 14.94
CA THR A 245 12.45 -10.05 13.82
C THR A 245 13.64 -9.64 12.95
N ALA A 246 13.77 -8.35 12.62
CA ALA A 246 14.89 -7.81 11.83
C ALA A 246 16.25 -8.10 12.48
N ARG A 247 16.34 -7.98 13.81
CA ARG A 247 17.57 -8.29 14.58
C ARG A 247 17.90 -9.78 14.61
N ALA A 248 16.89 -10.64 14.51
CA ALA A 248 17.06 -12.10 14.51
C ALA A 248 17.29 -12.67 13.10
N LEU A 249 16.89 -11.94 12.05
CA LEU A 249 16.92 -12.38 10.65
C LEU A 249 18.30 -12.87 10.14
N PRO A 250 19.44 -12.22 10.46
CA PRO A 250 20.75 -12.69 9.99
C PRO A 250 21.14 -14.10 10.46
N ARG A 251 20.44 -14.64 11.48
CA ARG A 251 20.66 -16.01 11.98
C ARG A 251 19.89 -17.05 11.15
N LEU A 252 18.90 -16.62 10.36
CA LEU A 252 18.11 -17.48 9.47
C LEU A 252 18.80 -17.64 8.11
N ASP A 253 19.76 -16.77 7.78
CA ASP A 253 20.50 -16.74 6.50
C ASP A 253 21.39 -17.99 6.28
N GLU A 254 21.40 -18.94 7.23
CA GLU A 254 21.99 -20.27 7.04
C GLU A 254 21.09 -21.23 6.23
N ASP A 255 19.80 -20.89 6.02
CA ASP A 255 18.86 -21.71 5.24
C ASP A 255 18.61 -21.12 3.83
N ASP A 256 19.41 -21.60 2.86
CA ASP A 256 19.37 -21.21 1.44
C ASP A 256 17.98 -21.29 0.77
N ARG A 257 17.03 -22.03 1.37
CA ARG A 257 15.69 -22.25 0.78
C ARG A 257 14.76 -21.05 0.96
N LEU A 258 14.92 -20.24 2.00
CA LEU A 258 13.97 -19.17 2.36
C LEU A 258 14.35 -17.82 1.74
N THR A 259 15.65 -17.55 1.59
CA THR A 259 16.16 -16.27 1.09
C THR A 259 15.63 -15.89 -0.30
N PRO A 260 15.54 -16.80 -1.29
CA PRO A 260 14.94 -16.48 -2.59
C PRO A 260 13.46 -16.10 -2.49
N ILE A 261 12.70 -16.81 -1.67
CA ILE A 261 11.25 -16.62 -1.50
C ILE A 261 10.97 -15.28 -0.81
N LEU A 262 11.68 -14.96 0.26
CA LEU A 262 11.52 -13.69 0.99
C LEU A 262 11.88 -12.48 0.11
N ASN A 263 12.92 -12.62 -0.72
CA ASN A 263 13.31 -11.58 -1.69
C ASN A 263 12.27 -11.44 -2.82
N HIS A 264 11.67 -12.53 -3.27
CA HIS A 264 10.60 -12.48 -4.28
C HIS A 264 9.33 -11.82 -3.72
N LEU A 265 8.93 -12.15 -2.50
CA LEU A 265 7.77 -11.56 -1.81
C LEU A 265 7.94 -10.06 -1.58
N SER A 266 9.13 -9.62 -1.13
CA SER A 266 9.38 -8.19 -0.89
C SER A 266 9.39 -7.38 -2.20
N LYS A 267 9.99 -7.91 -3.27
CA LYS A 267 10.00 -7.27 -4.59
C LYS A 267 8.61 -7.16 -5.21
N ASN A 268 7.82 -8.23 -5.18
CA ASN A 268 6.47 -8.22 -5.76
C ASN A 268 5.51 -7.27 -5.03
N PHE A 269 5.72 -7.05 -3.74
CA PHE A 269 4.93 -6.05 -3.00
C PHE A 269 5.30 -4.61 -3.36
N ILE A 270 6.55 -4.35 -3.74
CA ILE A 270 7.01 -3.02 -4.21
C ILE A 270 6.45 -2.71 -5.61
N THR A 271 6.11 -3.74 -6.38
CA THR A 271 5.56 -3.60 -7.73
C THR A 271 4.22 -4.34 -7.90
N PRO A 272 3.10 -3.77 -7.41
CA PRO A 272 1.78 -4.11 -7.97
C PRO A 272 1.71 -3.82 -9.48
N ASP A 273 2.70 -3.11 -10.02
CA ASP A 273 2.88 -2.70 -11.42
C ASP A 273 3.18 -3.83 -12.42
N SER A 274 3.33 -5.11 -11.99
CA SER A 274 3.61 -6.21 -12.92
C SER A 274 2.47 -6.45 -13.92
N ALA A 275 1.23 -6.08 -13.58
CA ALA A 275 0.08 -6.12 -14.49
C ALA A 275 0.26 -5.19 -15.70
N TYR A 276 1.09 -4.14 -15.59
CA TYR A 276 1.31 -3.17 -16.67
C TYR A 276 2.55 -3.48 -17.52
N MET A 277 3.31 -4.53 -17.21
CA MET A 277 4.42 -4.98 -18.07
C MET A 277 3.95 -5.88 -19.22
N SER A 278 2.78 -6.52 -19.10
CA SER A 278 2.29 -7.49 -20.09
C SER A 278 1.27 -6.94 -21.07
N ASP A 279 0.81 -5.71 -20.89
CA ASP A 279 -0.36 -5.23 -21.60
C ASP A 279 0.07 -4.36 -22.78
N SER A 280 0.12 -5.00 -23.96
CA SER A 280 0.45 -4.45 -25.28
C SER A 280 -0.23 -3.11 -25.55
N ALA A 281 0.39 -2.30 -26.43
CA ALA A 281 -0.21 -1.06 -26.91
C ALA A 281 -1.66 -1.32 -27.37
N PRO A 282 -2.62 -0.42 -27.08
CA PRO A 282 -4.00 -0.59 -27.50
C PRO A 282 -4.09 -0.79 -29.02
N ALA A 283 -4.97 -1.69 -29.47
CA ALA A 283 -5.10 -2.07 -30.88
C ALA A 283 -5.24 -0.83 -31.78
N GLY A 284 -4.26 -0.63 -32.68
CA GLY A 284 -4.19 0.50 -33.62
C GLY A 284 -3.23 1.62 -33.22
N ALA A 285 -2.77 1.71 -31.96
CA ALA A 285 -1.64 2.55 -31.59
C ALA A 285 -0.35 1.75 -31.74
N GLN A 286 0.28 1.76 -32.93
CA GLN A 286 1.68 1.35 -33.03
C GLN A 286 2.55 2.59 -32.78
N PRO A 287 3.03 2.82 -31.55
CA PRO A 287 3.87 3.98 -31.25
C PRO A 287 5.19 3.85 -32.01
N SER A 288 5.55 4.90 -32.74
CA SER A 288 6.83 5.06 -33.42
C SER A 288 7.45 6.40 -33.03
N ALA A 289 8.75 6.56 -33.27
CA ALA A 289 9.48 7.80 -32.98
C ALA A 289 8.83 9.03 -33.64
N ALA A 290 8.24 8.86 -34.82
CA ALA A 290 7.56 9.92 -35.56
C ALA A 290 6.17 10.27 -34.98
N ASN A 291 5.46 9.29 -34.43
CA ASN A 291 4.07 9.49 -33.98
C ASN A 291 3.98 9.98 -32.53
N ILE A 292 5.06 9.94 -31.75
CA ILE A 292 5.05 10.35 -30.33
C ILE A 292 4.56 11.79 -30.13
N ASP A 293 4.89 12.71 -31.04
CA ASP A 293 4.41 14.10 -30.96
C ASP A 293 2.88 14.18 -31.06
N GLN A 294 2.28 13.39 -31.95
CA GLN A 294 0.83 13.30 -32.08
C GLN A 294 0.21 12.61 -30.85
N LEU A 295 0.83 11.52 -30.38
CA LEU A 295 0.37 10.80 -29.18
C LEU A 295 0.46 11.63 -27.90
N SER A 296 1.29 12.68 -27.88
CA SER A 296 1.47 13.57 -26.73
C SER A 296 0.19 14.26 -26.26
N GLN A 297 -0.82 14.37 -27.13
CA GLN A 297 -2.15 14.88 -26.77
C GLN A 297 -2.89 14.02 -25.74
N HIS A 298 -2.55 12.73 -25.65
CA HIS A 298 -3.14 11.76 -24.73
C HIS A 298 -2.31 11.58 -23.45
N PHE A 299 -1.20 12.30 -23.31
CA PHE A 299 -0.32 12.13 -22.16
C PHE A 299 -0.86 12.84 -20.91
N PRO A 300 -0.70 12.23 -19.72
CA PRO A 300 -0.99 12.92 -18.46
C PRO A 300 -0.04 14.10 -18.29
N ALA A 301 -0.41 15.04 -17.42
CA ALA A 301 0.35 16.28 -17.19
C ALA A 301 1.84 16.04 -16.90
N CYS A 302 2.19 14.99 -16.15
CA CYS A 302 3.58 14.64 -15.85
C CYS A 302 4.40 14.30 -17.10
N MET A 303 3.84 13.50 -18.01
CA MET A 303 4.55 13.09 -19.24
C MET A 303 4.47 14.18 -20.32
N LYS A 304 3.37 14.95 -20.36
CA LYS A 304 3.25 16.10 -21.26
C LYS A 304 4.26 17.20 -20.93
N HIS A 305 4.47 17.48 -19.64
CA HIS A 305 5.50 18.42 -19.22
C HIS A 305 6.91 17.96 -19.61
N LEU A 306 7.24 16.67 -19.41
CA LEU A 306 8.53 16.10 -19.85
C LEU A 306 8.69 16.19 -21.37
N HIS A 307 7.65 15.89 -22.13
CA HIS A 307 7.66 15.98 -23.58
C HIS A 307 7.88 17.42 -24.07
N GLN A 308 7.14 18.39 -23.53
CA GLN A 308 7.31 19.81 -23.86
C GLN A 308 8.71 20.32 -23.51
N THR A 309 9.23 19.94 -22.35
CA THR A 309 10.59 20.32 -21.91
C THR A 309 11.65 19.72 -22.82
N LEU A 310 11.53 18.44 -23.18
CA LEU A 310 12.43 17.79 -24.13
C LEU A 310 12.45 18.50 -25.48
N ARG A 311 11.27 18.85 -26.03
CA ARG A 311 11.17 19.55 -27.31
C ARG A 311 11.72 20.98 -27.25
N ARG A 312 11.53 21.69 -26.14
CA ARG A 312 12.05 23.05 -25.94
C ARG A 312 13.57 23.07 -25.75
N ASP A 313 14.08 22.24 -24.86
CA ASP A 313 15.47 22.33 -24.40
C ASP A 313 16.40 21.44 -25.24
N ALA A 314 15.83 20.48 -26.00
CA ALA A 314 16.53 19.41 -26.71
C ALA A 314 17.37 18.52 -25.77
N HIS A 315 16.98 18.44 -24.50
CA HIS A 315 17.63 17.63 -23.48
C HIS A 315 16.71 17.36 -22.29
N LEU A 316 16.96 16.26 -21.58
CA LEU A 316 16.41 15.97 -20.27
C LEU A 316 17.51 15.42 -19.34
N LYS A 317 17.43 15.80 -18.06
CA LYS A 317 18.28 15.25 -16.99
C LYS A 317 17.98 13.77 -16.71
N HIS A 318 18.86 13.10 -15.97
CA HIS A 318 18.85 11.65 -15.77
C HIS A 318 17.48 11.07 -15.37
N TYR A 319 16.88 11.56 -14.28
CA TYR A 319 15.58 11.06 -13.81
C TYR A 319 14.42 11.43 -14.73
N GLY A 320 14.46 12.57 -15.41
CA GLY A 320 13.50 12.92 -16.46
C GLY A 320 13.55 11.97 -17.65
N ARG A 321 14.76 11.60 -18.09
CA ARG A 321 14.94 10.58 -19.13
C ARG A 321 14.44 9.22 -18.67
N LEU A 322 14.73 8.82 -17.43
CA LEU A 322 14.27 7.55 -16.89
C LEU A 322 12.75 7.49 -16.84
N GLN A 323 12.09 8.49 -16.23
CA GLN A 323 10.63 8.57 -16.15
C GLN A 323 9.97 8.51 -17.52
N TYR A 324 10.47 9.29 -18.46
CA TYR A 324 9.89 9.35 -19.78
C TYR A 324 10.16 8.08 -20.61
N THR A 325 11.36 7.51 -20.53
CA THR A 325 11.72 6.26 -21.24
C THR A 325 10.86 5.10 -20.76
N LEU A 326 10.66 4.96 -19.45
CA LEU A 326 9.84 3.88 -18.89
C LEU A 326 8.36 4.05 -19.24
N PHE A 327 7.87 5.29 -19.30
CA PHE A 327 6.54 5.57 -19.82
C PHE A 327 6.41 5.21 -21.30
N LEU A 328 7.36 5.62 -22.15
CA LEU A 328 7.36 5.29 -23.59
C LEU A 328 7.42 3.79 -23.84
N LYS A 329 8.23 3.06 -23.07
CA LYS A 329 8.24 1.60 -23.06
C LYS A 329 6.87 1.03 -22.70
N GLY A 330 6.23 1.55 -21.65
CA GLY A 330 4.93 1.07 -21.19
C GLY A 330 3.74 1.39 -22.13
N ILE A 331 3.87 2.37 -23.04
CA ILE A 331 2.87 2.58 -24.11
C ILE A 331 3.10 1.67 -25.32
N GLY A 332 4.21 0.91 -25.34
CA GLY A 332 4.56 -0.06 -26.37
C GLY A 332 5.62 0.39 -27.36
N LEU A 333 6.36 1.47 -27.11
CA LEU A 333 7.45 1.90 -27.99
C LEU A 333 8.58 0.88 -27.96
N SER A 334 8.95 0.33 -29.13
CA SER A 334 10.03 -0.65 -29.24
C SER A 334 11.38 -0.03 -28.86
N LEU A 335 12.36 -0.87 -28.50
CA LEU A 335 13.72 -0.40 -28.19
C LEU A 335 14.35 0.37 -29.37
N GLU A 336 14.13 -0.11 -30.60
CA GLU A 336 14.68 0.49 -31.81
C GLU A 336 14.09 1.89 -32.03
N GLU A 337 12.77 2.02 -31.96
CA GLU A 337 12.06 3.30 -32.10
C GLU A 337 12.41 4.25 -30.95
N CYS A 338 12.59 3.74 -29.73
CA CYS A 338 12.99 4.54 -28.58
C CYS A 338 14.40 5.14 -28.75
N LEU A 339 15.34 4.36 -29.30
CA LEU A 339 16.68 4.87 -29.63
C LEU A 339 16.62 5.94 -30.73
N VAL A 340 15.81 5.75 -31.77
CA VAL A 340 15.59 6.75 -32.82
C VAL A 340 14.97 8.03 -32.23
N PHE A 341 13.97 7.89 -31.36
CA PHE A 341 13.31 9.01 -30.69
C PHE A 341 14.27 9.85 -29.84
N TRP A 342 15.07 9.20 -28.98
CA TRP A 342 16.02 9.93 -28.13
C TRP A 342 17.13 10.57 -28.93
N ARG A 343 17.63 9.87 -29.97
CA ARG A 343 18.64 10.40 -30.87
C ARG A 343 18.15 11.64 -31.62
N SER A 344 16.93 11.62 -32.15
CA SER A 344 16.35 12.76 -32.88
C SER A 344 15.98 13.93 -31.95
N SER A 345 15.58 13.64 -30.71
CA SER A 345 15.18 14.65 -29.73
C SER A 345 16.36 15.43 -29.14
N PHE A 346 17.58 14.86 -29.17
CA PHE A 346 18.80 15.52 -28.70
C PHE A 346 19.55 16.23 -29.84
N SER A 347 18.86 17.13 -30.55
CA SER A 347 19.40 17.84 -31.72
C SER A 347 20.67 18.67 -31.45
N LYS A 348 20.94 19.01 -30.19
CA LYS A 348 22.14 19.77 -29.76
C LYS A 348 23.33 18.88 -29.39
N ILE A 349 23.17 17.55 -29.38
CA ILE A 349 24.19 16.60 -28.96
C ILE A 349 24.67 15.82 -30.20
N THR A 350 25.97 15.58 -30.28
CA THR A 350 26.53 14.80 -31.39
C THR A 350 26.19 13.32 -31.26
N ASP A 351 26.17 12.65 -32.40
CA ASP A 351 25.85 11.23 -32.50
C ASP A 351 26.81 10.35 -31.68
N ASP A 352 28.09 10.73 -31.63
CA ASP A 352 29.11 10.03 -30.86
C ASP A 352 28.88 10.16 -29.35
N THR A 353 28.58 11.37 -28.86
CA THR A 353 28.20 11.60 -27.46
C THR A 353 26.94 10.83 -27.09
N PHE A 354 25.95 10.76 -28.00
CA PHE A 354 24.74 9.98 -27.78
C PHE A 354 25.03 8.48 -27.57
N ASN A 355 25.85 7.92 -28.45
CA ASN A 355 26.22 6.51 -28.39
C ASN A 355 27.02 6.16 -27.13
N LYS A 356 27.87 7.07 -26.65
CA LYS A 356 28.70 6.87 -25.45
C LYS A 356 27.93 7.03 -24.15
N GLU A 357 27.10 8.07 -24.03
CA GLU A 357 26.52 8.46 -22.73
C GLU A 357 25.06 8.02 -22.55
N TYR A 358 24.27 7.89 -23.62
CA TYR A 358 22.81 7.72 -23.51
C TYR A 358 22.32 6.35 -23.98
N ARG A 359 22.91 5.80 -25.06
CA ARG A 359 22.46 4.53 -25.64
C ARG A 359 22.44 3.36 -24.64
N TYR A 360 23.46 3.25 -23.79
CA TYR A 360 23.52 2.21 -22.77
C TYR A 360 22.35 2.29 -21.79
N ASN A 361 22.01 3.49 -21.31
CA ASN A 361 20.94 3.71 -20.35
C ASN A 361 19.56 3.34 -20.92
N VAL A 362 19.31 3.66 -22.19
CA VAL A 362 18.07 3.27 -22.88
C VAL A 362 17.98 1.75 -22.99
N ARG A 363 19.04 1.07 -23.45
CA ARG A 363 19.09 -0.40 -23.54
C ARG A 363 18.91 -1.08 -22.19
N HIS A 364 19.51 -0.53 -21.13
CA HIS A 364 19.37 -1.07 -19.78
C HIS A 364 17.91 -0.98 -19.30
N SER A 365 17.21 0.09 -19.65
CA SER A 365 15.79 0.28 -19.30
C SER A 365 14.87 -0.77 -19.94
N TYR A 366 15.24 -1.29 -21.12
CA TYR A 366 14.53 -2.35 -21.84
C TYR A 366 15.00 -3.76 -21.49
N GLY A 367 16.06 -3.91 -20.68
CA GLY A 367 16.60 -5.22 -20.35
C GLY A 367 17.47 -5.85 -21.44
N ASP A 368 17.85 -5.12 -22.49
CA ASP A 368 18.76 -5.60 -23.54
C ASP A 368 20.19 -5.79 -23.00
N VAL A 369 20.57 -4.93 -22.04
CA VAL A 369 21.85 -4.97 -21.34
C VAL A 369 21.63 -4.96 -19.81
N GLY A 370 22.66 -5.28 -19.05
CA GLY A 370 22.62 -5.41 -17.59
C GLY A 370 22.82 -6.86 -17.13
N GLY A 371 22.68 -7.09 -15.83
CA GLY A 371 22.79 -8.42 -15.22
C GLY A 371 21.64 -9.36 -15.62
N ASP A 372 21.81 -10.65 -15.36
CA ASP A 372 20.84 -11.70 -15.73
C ASP A 372 19.42 -11.41 -15.22
N ALA A 373 19.30 -10.83 -14.01
CA ALA A 373 18.03 -10.40 -13.45
C ALA A 373 17.33 -9.32 -14.31
N ASN A 374 18.07 -8.34 -14.83
CA ASN A 374 17.51 -7.26 -15.65
C ASN A 374 17.06 -7.77 -17.03
N ARG A 375 17.81 -8.71 -17.61
CA ARG A 375 17.50 -9.31 -18.91
C ARG A 375 16.26 -10.19 -18.85
N ARG A 376 16.19 -11.08 -17.85
CA ARG A 376 15.02 -11.96 -17.66
C ARG A 376 13.77 -11.19 -17.24
N GLY A 377 13.92 -10.11 -16.48
CA GLY A 377 12.82 -9.24 -16.07
C GLY A 377 12.34 -8.26 -17.16
N GLY A 378 12.96 -8.26 -18.35
CA GLY A 378 12.60 -7.35 -19.43
C GLY A 378 12.89 -5.88 -19.10
N GLY A 379 13.88 -5.59 -18.26
CA GLY A 379 14.26 -4.23 -17.84
C GLY A 379 13.46 -3.67 -16.67
N TYR A 380 13.55 -2.36 -16.47
CA TYR A 380 12.77 -1.67 -15.42
C TYR A 380 11.28 -1.57 -15.79
N SER A 381 10.41 -1.66 -14.79
CA SER A 381 8.96 -1.47 -14.99
C SER A 381 8.63 0.02 -15.20
N PRO A 382 7.58 0.35 -15.97
CA PRO A 382 6.98 1.67 -15.97
C PRO A 382 6.70 2.18 -14.54
N MET A 383 6.89 3.48 -14.33
CA MET A 383 6.68 4.07 -13.00
C MET A 383 5.21 4.41 -12.77
N SER A 384 4.65 3.87 -11.68
CA SER A 384 3.33 4.25 -11.18
C SER A 384 3.27 5.69 -10.68
N CYS A 385 2.05 6.24 -10.55
CA CYS A 385 1.86 7.55 -9.96
C CYS A 385 2.42 7.61 -8.54
N GLN A 386 2.33 6.51 -7.78
CA GLN A 386 2.92 6.42 -6.44
C GLN A 386 4.43 6.61 -6.49
N LYS A 387 5.16 5.85 -7.34
CA LYS A 387 6.61 6.00 -7.49
C LYS A 387 7.01 7.41 -7.91
N ILE A 388 6.34 7.97 -8.93
CA ILE A 388 6.60 9.33 -9.41
C ILE A 388 6.35 10.39 -8.33
N LEU A 389 5.38 10.13 -7.43
CA LEU A 389 5.12 11.02 -6.31
C LEU A 389 6.20 10.88 -5.26
N THR A 390 6.55 9.67 -4.82
CA THR A 390 7.35 9.45 -3.60
C THR A 390 8.85 9.36 -3.83
N GLU A 391 9.29 8.86 -4.98
CA GLU A 391 10.70 8.64 -5.29
C GLU A 391 11.33 9.88 -5.94
N HIS A 392 12.54 10.23 -5.51
CA HIS A 392 13.38 11.28 -6.10
C HIS A 392 12.65 12.60 -6.43
N PRO A 393 12.37 13.47 -5.43
CA PRO A 393 11.74 14.76 -5.69
C PRO A 393 12.62 15.61 -6.64
N PRO A 394 12.03 16.32 -7.62
CA PRO A 394 12.78 17.12 -8.58
C PRO A 394 13.48 18.30 -7.91
N GLY A 395 14.76 18.47 -8.20
CA GLY A 395 15.56 19.63 -7.84
C GLY A 395 15.53 20.75 -8.89
N PRO A 396 16.32 21.81 -8.70
CA PRO A 396 16.40 22.92 -9.65
C PRO A 396 16.80 22.48 -11.07
N GLY A 397 15.98 22.84 -12.06
CA GLY A 397 16.17 22.48 -13.47
C GLY A 397 15.92 21.00 -13.80
N GLU A 398 15.33 20.23 -12.87
CA GLU A 398 14.79 18.90 -13.15
C GLU A 398 13.30 18.99 -13.45
N ALA A 399 12.86 18.30 -14.50
CA ALA A 399 11.49 18.36 -15.02
C ALA A 399 10.67 17.09 -14.71
N HIS A 400 11.22 16.15 -13.94
CA HIS A 400 10.55 14.89 -13.59
C HIS A 400 9.62 15.06 -12.39
N GLY A 401 8.91 13.99 -12.03
CA GLY A 401 7.93 13.99 -10.95
C GLY A 401 6.52 14.30 -11.43
N CYS A 402 5.63 14.53 -10.46
CA CYS A 402 4.24 14.88 -10.68
C CYS A 402 4.03 16.40 -10.59
N PRO A 403 3.55 17.09 -11.65
CA PRO A 403 3.29 18.53 -11.63
C PRO A 403 2.31 18.94 -10.52
N TYR A 404 1.30 18.11 -10.24
CA TYR A 404 0.32 18.38 -9.18
C TYR A 404 0.96 18.44 -7.79
N ARG A 405 2.10 17.76 -7.56
CA ARG A 405 2.83 17.78 -6.28
C ARG A 405 3.90 18.88 -6.23
N HIS A 406 4.68 19.03 -7.29
CA HIS A 406 5.92 19.80 -7.25
C HIS A 406 5.82 21.22 -7.81
N PHE A 407 4.83 21.51 -8.67
CA PHE A 407 4.69 22.87 -9.19
C PHE A 407 3.98 23.75 -8.18
N ASP A 408 4.17 25.05 -8.26
CA ASP A 408 3.24 26.02 -7.66
C ASP A 408 1.93 26.06 -8.45
N MET A 409 0.95 26.83 -7.95
CA MET A 409 -0.35 26.92 -8.63
C MET A 409 -0.30 27.68 -9.96
N GLU A 410 0.63 28.62 -10.11
CA GLU A 410 0.74 29.44 -11.32
C GLU A 410 1.31 28.63 -12.49
N ASN A 411 2.41 27.91 -12.26
CA ASN A 411 3.00 27.00 -13.25
C ASN A 411 2.06 25.84 -13.57
N LEU A 412 1.35 25.30 -12.56
CA LEU A 412 0.35 24.27 -12.78
C LEU A 412 -0.80 24.77 -13.66
N THR A 413 -1.33 25.96 -13.39
CA THR A 413 -2.42 26.55 -14.19
C THR A 413 -1.96 26.80 -15.63
N THR A 414 -0.73 27.25 -15.82
CA THR A 414 -0.14 27.45 -17.16
C THR A 414 -0.04 26.12 -17.92
N LEU A 415 0.44 25.06 -17.26
CA LEU A 415 0.50 23.72 -17.86
C LEU A 415 -0.90 23.21 -18.22
N LEU A 416 -1.88 23.35 -17.32
CA LEU A 416 -3.25 22.91 -17.54
C LEU A 416 -3.95 23.71 -18.67
N ALA A 417 -3.65 25.00 -18.79
CA ALA A 417 -4.11 25.81 -19.92
C ALA A 417 -3.58 25.27 -21.25
N SER A 418 -2.30 24.86 -21.31
CA SER A 418 -1.72 24.19 -22.49
C SER A 418 -2.33 22.81 -22.80
N MET A 419 -3.07 22.24 -21.83
CA MET A 419 -3.85 21.02 -22.01
C MET A 419 -5.28 21.27 -22.48
N GLY A 420 -5.73 22.52 -22.54
CA GLY A 420 -7.10 22.88 -22.90
C GLY A 420 -8.03 23.05 -21.68
N VAL A 421 -7.49 23.12 -20.47
CA VAL A 421 -8.29 23.39 -19.25
C VAL A 421 -8.28 24.89 -18.95
N ALA A 422 -9.40 25.57 -19.24
CA ALA A 422 -9.60 26.98 -18.91
C ALA A 422 -10.71 27.22 -17.87
N ASP A 423 -11.43 26.17 -17.48
CA ASP A 423 -12.56 26.24 -16.56
C ASP A 423 -12.10 26.58 -15.12
N ARG A 424 -12.60 27.69 -14.58
CA ARG A 424 -12.30 28.16 -13.22
C ARG A 424 -12.75 27.16 -12.14
N ALA A 425 -13.88 26.49 -12.32
CA ALA A 425 -14.37 25.52 -11.34
C ALA A 425 -13.47 24.29 -11.26
N VAL A 426 -12.95 23.83 -12.41
CA VAL A 426 -11.99 22.72 -12.46
C VAL A 426 -10.66 23.11 -11.82
N LEU A 427 -10.13 24.30 -12.14
CA LEU A 427 -8.89 24.79 -11.55
C LEU A 427 -8.99 24.98 -10.03
N GLN A 428 -10.13 25.46 -9.54
CA GLN A 428 -10.41 25.56 -8.11
C GLN A 428 -10.44 24.18 -7.45
N GLY A 429 -11.09 23.20 -8.09
CA GLY A 429 -11.10 21.81 -7.62
C GLY A 429 -9.71 21.16 -7.58
N VAL A 430 -8.89 21.41 -8.62
CA VAL A 430 -7.48 20.96 -8.65
C VAL A 430 -6.68 21.58 -7.52
N LYS A 431 -6.93 22.85 -7.18
CA LYS A 431 -6.28 23.54 -6.05
C LYS A 431 -6.64 22.86 -4.73
N GLU A 432 -7.93 22.60 -4.50
CA GLU A 432 -8.42 21.92 -3.27
C GLU A 432 -7.84 20.51 -3.13
N ASP A 433 -7.81 19.76 -4.23
CA ASP A 433 -7.22 18.41 -4.25
C ASP A 433 -5.71 18.46 -3.95
N LYS A 434 -4.99 19.45 -4.50
CA LYS A 434 -3.57 19.67 -4.23
C LYS A 434 -3.31 20.06 -2.78
N ASP A 435 -4.07 21.00 -2.24
CA ASP A 435 -3.95 21.47 -0.85
C ASP A 435 -4.26 20.31 0.13
N SER A 436 -5.17 19.41 -0.24
CA SER A 436 -5.47 18.17 0.48
C SER A 436 -4.46 17.04 0.24
N GLN A 437 -3.37 17.29 -0.51
CA GLN A 437 -2.36 16.31 -0.93
C GLN A 437 -2.90 15.11 -1.73
N LYS A 438 -4.05 15.26 -2.39
CA LYS A 438 -4.72 14.26 -3.24
C LYS A 438 -4.35 14.45 -4.72
N PHE A 439 -3.07 14.34 -5.03
CA PHE A 439 -2.52 14.67 -6.37
C PHE A 439 -3.09 13.82 -7.52
N HIS A 440 -3.37 12.53 -7.29
CA HIS A 440 -3.97 11.66 -8.31
C HIS A 440 -5.43 12.05 -8.58
N MET A 441 -6.18 12.54 -7.57
CA MET A 441 -7.54 13.03 -7.77
C MET A 441 -7.56 14.28 -8.64
N ALA A 442 -6.61 15.19 -8.41
CA ALA A 442 -6.43 16.37 -9.27
C ALA A 442 -6.19 15.98 -10.73
N CYS A 443 -5.34 14.96 -10.97
CA CYS A 443 -5.10 14.43 -12.31
C CYS A 443 -6.35 13.80 -12.94
N ASN A 444 -7.11 13.02 -12.18
CA ASN A 444 -8.36 12.41 -12.64
C ASN A 444 -9.43 13.46 -12.95
N ARG A 445 -9.56 14.51 -12.14
CA ARG A 445 -10.48 15.62 -12.39
C ARG A 445 -10.19 16.31 -13.72
N VAL A 446 -8.90 16.52 -14.03
CA VAL A 446 -8.47 17.07 -15.32
C VAL A 446 -8.78 16.10 -16.47
N PHE A 447 -8.54 14.80 -16.28
CA PHE A 447 -8.87 13.77 -17.27
C PHE A 447 -10.37 13.76 -17.60
N GLU A 448 -11.22 13.76 -16.59
CA GLU A 448 -12.69 13.77 -16.72
C GLU A 448 -13.19 15.02 -17.43
N HIS A 449 -12.57 16.18 -17.18
CA HIS A 449 -12.91 17.42 -17.89
C HIS A 449 -12.53 17.36 -19.37
N LEU A 450 -11.32 16.88 -19.67
CA LEU A 450 -10.80 16.81 -21.04
C LEU A 450 -11.51 15.78 -21.92
N HIS A 451 -12.10 14.74 -21.31
CA HIS A 451 -12.82 13.68 -22.02
C HIS A 451 -14.32 13.66 -21.71
N LYS A 452 -14.88 14.79 -21.28
CA LYS A 452 -16.28 14.88 -20.78
C LYS A 452 -17.29 14.44 -21.84
N ALA A 453 -17.05 14.77 -23.10
CA ALA A 453 -17.96 14.43 -24.20
C ALA A 453 -17.88 12.93 -24.53
N GLU A 454 -16.66 12.41 -24.64
CA GLU A 454 -16.35 11.02 -24.95
C GLU A 454 -16.85 10.07 -23.85
N ILE A 455 -16.65 10.43 -22.57
CA ILE A 455 -17.18 9.67 -21.43
C ILE A 455 -18.71 9.64 -21.44
N LYS A 456 -19.36 10.74 -21.83
CA LYS A 456 -20.82 10.78 -21.95
C LYS A 456 -21.31 9.83 -23.04
N THR A 457 -20.72 9.90 -24.23
CA THR A 457 -21.03 9.01 -25.36
C THR A 457 -20.79 7.53 -24.99
N ALA A 458 -19.66 7.23 -24.35
CA ALA A 458 -19.32 5.85 -23.97
C ALA A 458 -20.26 5.27 -22.89
N LYS A 459 -20.81 6.12 -22.01
CA LYS A 459 -21.87 5.74 -21.06
C LYS A 459 -23.19 5.49 -21.79
N ASP A 460 -23.56 6.36 -22.72
CA ASP A 460 -24.80 6.25 -23.47
C ASP A 460 -24.82 5.00 -24.38
N GLN A 461 -23.65 4.60 -24.90
CA GLN A 461 -23.48 3.39 -25.72
C GLN A 461 -23.24 2.10 -24.91
N GLY A 462 -23.13 2.17 -23.58
CA GLY A 462 -22.89 1.01 -22.71
C GLY A 462 -21.54 0.31 -22.93
N VAL A 463 -20.57 0.99 -23.55
CA VAL A 463 -19.25 0.43 -23.91
C VAL A 463 -18.29 0.43 -22.73
N MET A 464 -18.47 1.32 -21.74
CA MET A 464 -17.65 1.34 -20.53
C MET A 464 -18.21 0.48 -19.40
N THR A 465 -17.38 -0.40 -18.85
CA THR A 465 -17.66 -1.10 -17.59
C THR A 465 -17.37 -0.23 -16.37
N ALA A 466 -18.02 -0.51 -15.23
CA ALA A 466 -17.81 0.23 -13.98
C ALA A 466 -16.33 0.27 -13.53
N ASN A 467 -15.54 -0.75 -13.89
CA ASN A 467 -14.10 -0.82 -13.60
C ASN A 467 -13.28 0.23 -14.39
N GLN A 468 -13.75 0.67 -15.55
CA GLN A 468 -13.04 1.68 -16.37
C GLN A 468 -13.34 3.12 -15.92
N LEU A 469 -14.32 3.30 -15.04
CA LEU A 469 -14.59 4.55 -14.32
C LEU A 469 -13.81 4.65 -13.00
N GLU A 470 -12.98 3.64 -12.66
CA GLU A 470 -12.13 3.70 -11.47
C GLU A 470 -11.04 4.76 -11.60
N THR A 471 -10.59 5.26 -10.45
CA THR A 471 -9.51 6.25 -10.35
C THR A 471 -8.23 5.77 -11.02
N ILE A 472 -7.69 6.58 -11.94
CA ILE A 472 -6.44 6.30 -12.65
C ILE A 472 -5.27 6.46 -11.68
N VAL A 473 -4.43 5.44 -11.60
CA VAL A 473 -3.27 5.37 -10.68
C VAL A 473 -1.94 5.15 -11.40
N HIS A 474 -1.95 5.03 -12.73
CA HIS A 474 -0.76 4.83 -13.54
C HIS A 474 -0.73 5.75 -14.78
N PRO A 475 0.40 6.38 -15.14
CA PRO A 475 0.49 7.24 -16.33
C PRO A 475 0.17 6.50 -17.64
N ASN A 476 0.63 5.25 -17.80
CA ASN A 476 0.32 4.44 -18.97
C ASN A 476 -1.17 4.08 -19.07
N GLU A 477 -1.85 3.89 -17.93
CA GLU A 477 -3.30 3.68 -17.91
C GLU A 477 -4.05 4.94 -18.34
N TYR A 478 -3.62 6.13 -17.87
CA TYR A 478 -4.13 7.41 -18.36
C TYR A 478 -4.06 7.49 -19.88
N TYR A 479 -2.88 7.18 -20.45
CA TYR A 479 -2.66 7.20 -21.89
C TYR A 479 -3.59 6.24 -22.62
N LYS A 480 -3.65 4.97 -22.18
CA LYS A 480 -4.50 3.95 -22.80
C LYS A 480 -5.97 4.38 -22.82
N ARG A 481 -6.50 4.84 -21.68
CA ARG A 481 -7.87 5.31 -21.57
C ARG A 481 -8.12 6.56 -22.41
N SER A 482 -7.21 7.54 -22.40
CA SER A 482 -7.33 8.76 -23.20
C SER A 482 -7.32 8.46 -24.70
N TYR A 483 -6.46 7.53 -25.14
CA TYR A 483 -6.41 7.10 -26.53
C TYR A 483 -7.75 6.46 -26.91
N LEU A 484 -8.14 5.40 -26.20
CA LEU A 484 -9.35 4.62 -26.50
C LEU A 484 -10.61 5.50 -26.54
N LEU A 485 -10.79 6.41 -25.58
CA LEU A 485 -11.93 7.35 -25.57
C LEU A 485 -12.00 8.24 -26.81
N LYS A 486 -10.85 8.70 -27.32
CA LYS A 486 -10.81 9.57 -28.50
C LYS A 486 -10.89 8.82 -29.83
N THR A 487 -10.61 7.52 -29.83
CA THR A 487 -10.71 6.65 -31.01
C THR A 487 -12.04 5.90 -31.10
N LEU A 488 -12.95 6.07 -30.12
CA LEU A 488 -14.26 5.40 -30.03
C LEU A 488 -15.09 5.47 -31.34
N ASP A 489 -15.13 6.63 -32.00
CA ASP A 489 -15.91 6.82 -33.25
C ASP A 489 -15.28 6.14 -34.48
N THR A 490 -14.02 5.71 -34.38
CA THR A 490 -13.24 5.18 -35.53
C THR A 490 -13.12 3.66 -35.54
N GLN A 491 -13.53 2.98 -34.46
CA GLN A 491 -13.39 1.53 -34.32
C GLN A 491 -14.74 0.93 -33.93
N GLU A 492 -15.57 0.56 -34.92
CA GLU A 492 -16.87 -0.09 -34.71
C GLU A 492 -16.80 -1.47 -34.02
N ASP A 493 -15.62 -2.03 -33.70
CA ASP A 493 -15.50 -3.44 -33.32
C ASP A 493 -14.51 -3.76 -32.18
N VAL A 494 -14.17 -2.82 -31.29
CA VAL A 494 -13.32 -3.15 -30.12
C VAL A 494 -14.13 -3.10 -28.83
N LYS A 495 -14.69 -4.25 -28.46
CA LYS A 495 -15.05 -4.50 -27.05
C LYS A 495 -13.77 -4.39 -26.23
N MET A 496 -13.77 -3.45 -25.29
CA MET A 496 -12.69 -3.26 -24.34
C MET A 496 -12.71 -4.43 -23.33
N GLU A 497 -11.99 -5.52 -23.63
CA GLU A 497 -11.78 -6.60 -22.66
C GLU A 497 -10.91 -6.11 -21.50
N GLY A 498 -11.28 -6.51 -20.28
CA GLY A 498 -10.88 -5.87 -19.02
C GLY A 498 -9.84 -6.61 -18.19
#